data_AF-A0A0V1BUX1-F1
#
_entry.id   AF-A0A0V1BUX1-F1
#
_cell.length_a   1.000
_cell.length_b   1.000
_cell.length_c   1.000
_cell.angle_alpha   90.00
_cell.angle_beta   90.00
_cell.angle_gamma   90.00
#
_symmetry.space_group_name_H-M   'P 1'
#
loop_
_entity.id
_entity.type
_entity.pdbx_description
1 polymer ?
#
loop_
_entity_poly.entity_id
_entity_poly.type
_entity_poly.pdbx_seq_one_letter_code
_entity_poly.pdbx_strand_id
1 'polypeptide(L)'
;MLLLLAFFHVVSARFLHVPDEAINEIAYTLQLVDENAAGPNDAIFYYQDHIKKGSNAQYRFIPCVSKSYQKKPTVLALLHLMEEFEPQIGRREIESPRKLKRIDNFMTEVIKTKVMNVTYQFLKKLNCSETDSMETFKQWLKKLWFTTFPRRKRTVDSSAFEHVFIGELEGKKVKGLHNWIRFAYLESKGKLDYIGFISERQDSVATISFKWSNVTKPVGGMLLGSSPEFDMAIFTLCYLFRPGGKPCRFYYKGCEVTVVSYYIQRNGKNFMSTAYPKAGDICLTPKTHLLHDYRIPQAEADAKKENDTVPIYGNCSSVDINRAALKDVTFNYQFHVSVGKPPPERFITFISQYYKKKPTVAAFLDLMNTFNPEIGSEEKPSAEQRKKVRTFINRVMQTNVMNHTFVFLKHIGLPEAKTMKSFKKWMHNLWFDSYSRKNGPPDSSAFEHVFMGELENQEVHGLHNWIRLAYLESIGALKYSGFVIQRKDSTASIRFKWNGKTKHTGTVLLGSSPELDMAIYTICYIVRPKNQDCKFFYKGCEVKVKAYEIYRHGRRHLSSTFPTPGEVCSLHSNKNNPRRSG
;
A
#
# COMPACT_ATOMS: atom_id res chain seq x y z
N MET A 1 -12.44 -60.78 -16.06
CA MET A 1 -11.02 -60.46 -16.35
C MET A 1 -10.75 -59.04 -15.88
N LEU A 2 -9.75 -58.86 -15.03
CA LEU A 2 -9.55 -57.75 -14.09
C LEU A 2 -9.70 -56.33 -14.69
N LEU A 3 -10.61 -55.54 -14.13
CA LEU A 3 -10.56 -54.07 -14.18
C LEU A 3 -9.51 -53.62 -13.16
N LEU A 4 -8.43 -53.03 -13.67
CA LEU A 4 -7.35 -52.40 -12.90
C LEU A 4 -7.93 -51.39 -11.90
N LEU A 5 -8.01 -51.80 -10.63
CA LEU A 5 -8.11 -50.92 -9.47
C LEU A 5 -6.85 -50.06 -9.45
N ALA A 6 -6.92 -48.87 -10.04
CA ALA A 6 -5.91 -47.84 -9.83
C ALA A 6 -5.87 -47.54 -8.32
N PHE A 7 -4.78 -47.94 -7.69
CA PHE A 7 -4.48 -47.67 -6.28
C PHE A 7 -4.61 -46.17 -6.03
N PHE A 8 -5.72 -45.76 -5.39
CA PHE A 8 -5.86 -44.41 -4.84
C PHE A 8 -4.88 -44.27 -3.68
N HIS A 9 -3.64 -43.87 -3.98
CA HIS A 9 -2.71 -43.41 -2.96
C HIS A 9 -3.33 -42.20 -2.23
N VAL A 10 -3.74 -42.51 -1.00
CA VAL A 10 -3.91 -41.69 0.20
C VAL A 10 -3.89 -40.17 -0.01
N VAL A 11 -5.04 -39.51 0.16
CA VAL A 11 -5.12 -38.11 0.61
C VAL A 11 -5.53 -38.17 2.08
N SER A 12 -4.58 -38.55 2.94
CA SER A 12 -4.69 -38.36 4.37
C SER A 12 -3.52 -37.47 4.73
N ALA A 13 -3.77 -36.16 4.81
CA ALA A 13 -2.81 -35.26 5.41
C ALA A 13 -2.45 -35.81 6.80
N ARG A 14 -1.20 -36.23 6.99
CA ARG A 14 -0.68 -36.47 8.34
C ARG A 14 -0.69 -35.12 9.04
N PHE A 15 -1.43 -34.99 10.12
CA PHE A 15 -1.39 -33.76 10.91
C PHE A 15 -0.01 -33.63 11.53
N LEU A 16 0.64 -32.51 11.26
CA LEU A 16 2.00 -32.26 11.70
C LEU A 16 1.96 -31.40 12.95
N HIS A 17 2.74 -31.79 13.95
CA HIS A 17 2.93 -30.94 15.13
C HIS A 17 4.07 -29.96 14.85
N VAL A 18 3.71 -28.69 14.74
CA VAL A 18 4.62 -27.56 14.51
C VAL A 18 4.32 -26.52 15.58
N PRO A 19 5.33 -25.94 16.26
CA PRO A 19 5.12 -24.89 17.25
C PRO A 19 4.53 -23.62 16.61
N ASP A 20 3.80 -22.83 17.39
CA ASP A 20 3.17 -21.59 16.90
C ASP A 20 4.20 -20.58 16.36
N GLU A 21 5.42 -20.60 16.88
CA GLU A 21 6.55 -19.80 16.41
C GLU A 21 6.90 -20.09 14.95
N ALA A 22 7.05 -21.36 14.58
CA ALA A 22 7.32 -21.75 13.20
C ALA A 22 6.14 -21.41 12.25
N ILE A 23 4.90 -21.39 12.76
CA ILE A 23 3.72 -20.91 12.00
C ILE A 23 3.81 -19.40 11.76
N ASN A 24 4.24 -18.63 12.76
CA ASN A 24 4.48 -17.19 12.63
C ASN A 24 5.62 -16.89 11.64
N GLU A 25 6.74 -17.60 11.73
CA GLU A 25 7.90 -17.43 10.85
C GLU A 25 7.54 -17.72 9.39
N ILE A 26 6.87 -18.84 9.12
CA ILE A 26 6.44 -19.16 7.77
C ILE A 26 5.42 -18.14 7.27
N ALA A 27 4.43 -17.75 8.09
CA ALA A 27 3.45 -16.73 7.69
C ALA A 27 4.11 -15.38 7.36
N TYR A 28 5.13 -14.97 8.13
CA TYR A 28 5.90 -13.77 7.88
C TYR A 28 6.72 -13.89 6.58
N THR A 29 7.39 -15.03 6.39
CA THR A 29 8.19 -15.29 5.17
C THR A 29 7.32 -15.27 3.92
N LEU A 30 6.13 -15.91 3.98
CA LEU A 30 5.18 -15.91 2.87
C LEU A 30 4.72 -14.49 2.52
N GLN A 31 4.53 -13.59 3.51
CA GLN A 31 4.18 -12.19 3.26
C GLN A 31 5.28 -11.44 2.52
N LEU A 32 6.55 -11.66 2.91
CA LEU A 32 7.70 -10.98 2.27
C LEU A 32 7.87 -11.37 0.80
N VAL A 33 7.50 -12.60 0.44
CA VAL A 33 7.67 -13.14 -0.92
C VAL A 33 6.38 -13.08 -1.76
N ASP A 34 5.29 -12.53 -1.21
CA ASP A 34 4.01 -12.41 -1.90
C ASP A 34 3.99 -11.26 -2.94
N GLU A 35 4.59 -11.53 -4.10
CA GLU A 35 4.68 -10.57 -5.21
C GLU A 35 3.32 -10.21 -5.83
N ASN A 36 2.30 -11.06 -5.63
CA ASN A 36 0.96 -10.84 -6.13
C ASN A 36 0.00 -10.26 -5.09
N ALA A 37 0.46 -9.94 -3.87
CA ALA A 37 -0.30 -9.16 -2.90
C ALA A 37 -0.77 -7.83 -3.51
N ALA A 38 -1.94 -7.35 -3.08
CA ALA A 38 -2.40 -6.02 -3.42
C ALA A 38 -1.66 -4.99 -2.57
N GLY A 39 -0.95 -4.07 -3.24
CA GLY A 39 -0.41 -2.89 -2.58
C GLY A 39 -1.50 -1.83 -2.32
N PRO A 40 -1.15 -0.72 -1.64
CA PRO A 40 -2.07 0.40 -1.39
C PRO A 40 -2.68 1.05 -2.65
N ASN A 41 -2.07 0.82 -3.82
CA ASN A 41 -2.55 1.29 -5.12
C ASN A 41 -3.48 0.32 -5.84
N ASP A 42 -3.53 -0.93 -5.37
CA ASP A 42 -4.19 -2.02 -6.06
C ASP A 42 -5.63 -2.20 -5.58
N ALA A 43 -5.90 -1.93 -4.30
CA ALA A 43 -7.23 -1.94 -3.72
C ALA A 43 -7.28 -1.01 -2.50
N ILE A 44 -8.47 -0.46 -2.21
CA ILE A 44 -8.77 0.32 -1.01
C ILE A 44 -9.86 -0.42 -0.23
N PHE A 45 -9.67 -0.59 1.08
CA PHE A 45 -10.64 -1.19 1.98
C PHE A 45 -11.34 -0.08 2.79
N TYR A 46 -12.56 0.25 2.39
CA TYR A 46 -13.30 1.37 2.94
C TYR A 46 -14.27 0.92 4.03
N TYR A 47 -13.74 0.82 5.25
CA TYR A 47 -14.54 0.64 6.46
C TYR A 47 -15.45 1.86 6.67
N GLN A 48 -16.76 1.63 6.66
CA GLN A 48 -17.76 2.67 6.88
C GLN A 48 -18.28 2.58 8.32
N ASP A 49 -19.60 2.53 8.52
CA ASP A 49 -20.17 2.42 9.85
C ASP A 49 -20.01 1.00 10.43
N HIS A 50 -19.89 0.93 11.75
CA HIS A 50 -20.13 -0.31 12.48
C HIS A 50 -21.52 -0.85 12.13
N ILE A 51 -21.69 -2.17 12.14
CA ILE A 51 -22.96 -2.81 11.81
C ILE A 51 -24.13 -2.21 12.63
N LYS A 52 -25.08 -1.56 11.93
CA LYS A 52 -26.32 -1.03 12.52
C LYS A 52 -27.50 -1.91 12.09
N LYS A 53 -28.46 -2.08 12.99
CA LYS A 53 -29.65 -2.90 12.72
C LYS A 53 -30.49 -2.21 11.61
N GLY A 54 -30.61 -2.85 10.45
CA GLY A 54 -31.56 -2.45 9.40
C GLY A 54 -31.04 -1.52 8.29
N SER A 55 -29.78 -1.07 8.32
CA SER A 55 -29.20 -0.22 7.28
C SER A 55 -27.96 -0.85 6.64
N ASN A 56 -27.90 -0.88 5.30
CA ASN A 56 -26.66 -1.20 4.59
C ASN A 56 -25.71 0.00 4.63
N ALA A 57 -24.42 -0.25 4.42
CA ALA A 57 -23.44 0.82 4.23
C ALA A 57 -23.75 1.60 2.94
N GLN A 58 -23.45 2.89 2.91
CA GLN A 58 -23.77 3.77 1.79
C GLN A 58 -22.91 3.47 0.54
N TYR A 59 -21.67 3.05 0.76
CA TYR A 59 -20.68 2.81 -0.29
C TYR A 59 -20.22 1.35 -0.30
N ARG A 60 -19.49 0.96 -1.35
CA ARG A 60 -18.81 -0.34 -1.41
C ARG A 60 -17.70 -0.41 -0.38
N PHE A 61 -17.47 -1.59 0.18
CA PHE A 61 -16.32 -1.83 1.04
C PHE A 61 -15.02 -1.83 0.23
N ILE A 62 -15.06 -2.24 -1.03
CA ILE A 62 -13.92 -2.19 -1.96
C ILE A 62 -14.33 -1.32 -3.16
N PRO A 63 -14.17 0.02 -3.06
CA PRO A 63 -14.65 0.94 -4.09
C PRO A 63 -13.99 0.72 -5.45
N CYS A 64 -12.71 0.32 -5.46
CA CYS A 64 -11.97 0.05 -6.68
C CYS A 64 -10.88 -1.00 -6.49
N VAL A 65 -10.59 -1.72 -7.59
CA VAL A 65 -9.43 -2.59 -7.74
C VAL A 65 -8.71 -2.19 -9.03
N SER A 66 -7.41 -1.97 -8.99
CA SER A 66 -6.63 -1.45 -10.11
C SER A 66 -6.62 -2.44 -11.29
N LYS A 67 -6.63 -1.91 -12.53
CA LYS A 67 -6.55 -2.76 -13.74
C LYS A 67 -5.20 -3.48 -13.84
N SER A 68 -4.12 -2.90 -13.30
CA SER A 68 -2.80 -3.54 -13.25
C SER A 68 -2.80 -4.73 -12.28
N TYR A 69 -3.46 -4.60 -11.13
CA TYR A 69 -3.62 -5.69 -10.18
C TYR A 69 -4.39 -6.87 -10.78
N GLN A 70 -5.52 -6.59 -11.44
CA GLN A 70 -6.34 -7.62 -12.10
C GLN A 70 -5.59 -8.39 -13.20
N LYS A 71 -4.50 -7.83 -13.73
CA LYS A 71 -3.64 -8.47 -14.75
C LYS A 71 -2.51 -9.30 -14.15
N LYS A 72 -2.28 -9.28 -12.83
CA LYS A 72 -1.29 -10.15 -12.20
C LYS A 72 -1.67 -11.62 -12.48
N PRO A 73 -0.71 -12.52 -12.76
CA PRO A 73 -1.03 -13.83 -13.33
C PRO A 73 -2.00 -14.68 -12.49
N THR A 74 -1.76 -14.80 -11.19
CA THR A 74 -2.62 -15.58 -10.29
C THR A 74 -3.98 -14.92 -10.07
N VAL A 75 -4.03 -13.58 -10.01
CA VAL A 75 -5.28 -12.80 -9.89
C VAL A 75 -6.14 -12.96 -11.14
N LEU A 76 -5.55 -12.81 -12.34
CA LEU A 76 -6.26 -12.98 -13.60
C LEU A 76 -6.78 -14.42 -13.77
N ALA A 77 -5.95 -15.41 -13.44
CA ALA A 77 -6.36 -16.81 -13.48
C ALA A 77 -7.51 -17.10 -12.51
N LEU A 78 -7.48 -16.51 -11.30
CA LEU A 78 -8.56 -16.62 -10.34
C LEU A 78 -9.85 -15.95 -10.85
N LEU A 79 -9.78 -14.74 -11.39
CA LEU A 79 -10.95 -14.01 -11.93
C LEU A 79 -11.64 -14.83 -13.04
N HIS A 80 -10.86 -15.44 -13.92
CA HIS A 80 -11.37 -16.36 -14.93
C HIS A 80 -12.00 -17.62 -14.32
N LEU A 81 -11.38 -18.20 -13.30
CA LEU A 81 -11.85 -19.41 -12.66
C LEU A 81 -13.17 -19.19 -11.89
N MET A 82 -13.36 -18.03 -11.25
CA MET A 82 -14.56 -17.70 -10.46
C MET A 82 -15.88 -17.73 -11.24
N GLU A 83 -15.84 -17.62 -12.57
CA GLU A 83 -17.03 -17.62 -13.44
C GLU A 83 -17.57 -19.03 -13.73
N GLU A 84 -16.81 -20.08 -13.40
CA GLU A 84 -17.15 -21.46 -13.74
C GLU A 84 -17.91 -22.21 -12.64
N PHE A 85 -18.16 -21.60 -11.48
CA PHE A 85 -18.78 -22.25 -10.31
C PHE A 85 -20.25 -21.86 -10.12
N GLU A 86 -21.09 -22.84 -9.76
CA GLU A 86 -22.48 -22.62 -9.35
C GLU A 86 -22.55 -22.32 -7.85
N PRO A 87 -22.95 -21.11 -7.43
CA PRO A 87 -22.98 -20.75 -6.01
C PRO A 87 -24.07 -21.48 -5.19
N GLN A 88 -25.08 -22.10 -5.79
CA GLN A 88 -26.20 -22.72 -5.05
C GLN A 88 -25.90 -24.16 -4.59
N ILE A 89 -25.87 -24.39 -3.26
CA ILE A 89 -25.71 -25.74 -2.70
C ILE A 89 -26.91 -26.63 -3.08
N GLY A 90 -26.64 -27.90 -3.41
CA GLY A 90 -27.65 -28.89 -3.78
C GLY A 90 -27.95 -28.95 -5.28
N ARG A 91 -27.41 -28.03 -6.08
CA ARG A 91 -27.32 -28.21 -7.55
C ARG A 91 -26.06 -29.00 -7.86
N ARG A 92 -26.17 -29.97 -8.77
CA ARG A 92 -25.02 -30.79 -9.15
C ARG A 92 -24.01 -29.92 -9.89
N GLU A 93 -22.80 -29.87 -9.37
CA GLU A 93 -21.69 -29.19 -10.01
C GLU A 93 -21.28 -29.93 -11.30
N ILE A 94 -21.12 -29.19 -12.40
CA ILE A 94 -20.74 -29.77 -13.70
C ILE A 94 -19.24 -29.56 -13.90
N GLU A 95 -18.48 -30.64 -13.82
CA GLU A 95 -17.05 -30.65 -14.15
C GLU A 95 -16.84 -30.60 -15.67
N SER A 96 -17.06 -29.43 -16.26
CA SER A 96 -16.88 -29.22 -17.70
C SER A 96 -15.39 -29.22 -18.08
N PRO A 97 -15.02 -29.61 -19.32
CA PRO A 97 -13.64 -29.51 -19.80
C PRO A 97 -13.05 -28.09 -19.67
N ARG A 98 -13.90 -27.07 -19.84
CA ARG A 98 -13.52 -25.66 -19.67
C ARG A 98 -13.17 -25.34 -18.22
N LYS A 99 -13.99 -25.77 -17.25
CA LYS A 99 -13.73 -25.59 -15.81
C LYS A 99 -12.42 -26.28 -15.42
N LEU A 100 -12.23 -27.53 -15.81
CA LEU A 100 -11.00 -28.29 -15.54
C LEU A 100 -9.76 -27.57 -16.10
N LYS A 101 -9.84 -27.04 -17.34
CA LYS A 101 -8.76 -26.25 -17.94
C LYS A 101 -8.47 -24.96 -17.15
N ARG A 102 -9.49 -24.27 -16.64
CA ARG A 102 -9.30 -23.06 -15.80
C ARG A 102 -8.69 -23.40 -14.44
N ILE A 103 -9.08 -24.52 -13.83
CA ILE A 103 -8.45 -25.04 -12.60
C ILE A 103 -6.97 -25.31 -12.87
N ASP A 104 -6.64 -26.01 -13.96
CA ASP A 104 -5.25 -26.33 -14.31
C ASP A 104 -4.41 -25.08 -14.58
N ASN A 105 -4.98 -24.09 -15.27
CA ASN A 105 -4.31 -22.80 -15.49
C ASN A 105 -4.06 -22.07 -14.16
N PHE A 106 -5.06 -21.99 -13.28
CA PHE A 106 -4.92 -21.37 -11.97
C PHE A 106 -3.84 -22.06 -11.12
N MET A 107 -3.87 -23.39 -11.02
CA MET A 107 -2.84 -24.15 -10.29
C MET A 107 -1.44 -23.99 -10.90
N THR A 108 -1.36 -23.87 -12.22
CA THR A 108 -0.08 -23.62 -12.92
C THR A 108 0.49 -22.24 -12.63
N GLU A 109 -0.34 -21.20 -12.52
CA GLU A 109 0.13 -19.88 -12.11
C GLU A 109 0.49 -19.83 -10.62
N VAL A 110 -0.32 -20.45 -9.75
CA VAL A 110 -0.07 -20.50 -8.30
C VAL A 110 1.26 -21.18 -7.97
N ILE A 111 1.57 -22.32 -8.60
CA ILE A 111 2.78 -23.09 -8.28
C ILE A 111 4.09 -22.40 -8.70
N LYS A 112 4.04 -21.48 -9.68
CA LYS A 112 5.21 -20.71 -10.13
C LYS A 112 5.66 -19.64 -9.14
N THR A 113 4.81 -19.31 -8.17
CA THR A 113 5.03 -18.19 -7.25
C THR A 113 6.08 -18.50 -6.21
N LYS A 114 6.77 -17.46 -5.72
CA LYS A 114 7.72 -17.60 -4.61
C LYS A 114 7.04 -18.09 -3.33
N VAL A 115 5.81 -17.67 -3.07
CA VAL A 115 4.96 -18.12 -1.95
C VAL A 115 4.80 -19.64 -1.98
N MET A 116 4.44 -20.22 -3.13
CA MET A 116 4.31 -21.68 -3.23
C MET A 116 5.64 -22.40 -3.14
N ASN A 117 6.72 -21.85 -3.71
CA ASN A 117 8.03 -22.45 -3.56
C ASN A 117 8.45 -22.48 -2.08
N VAL A 118 8.28 -21.40 -1.32
CA VAL A 118 8.57 -21.36 0.12
C VAL A 118 7.71 -22.36 0.89
N THR A 119 6.42 -22.47 0.54
CA THR A 119 5.50 -23.44 1.16
C THR A 119 5.93 -24.89 0.87
N TYR A 120 6.31 -25.19 -0.38
CA TYR A 120 6.85 -26.48 -0.79
C TYR A 120 8.12 -26.82 0.00
N GLN A 121 9.08 -25.90 0.09
CA GLN A 121 10.33 -26.13 0.83
C GLN A 121 10.07 -26.33 2.33
N PHE A 122 9.13 -25.58 2.91
CA PHE A 122 8.76 -25.72 4.31
C PHE A 122 8.17 -27.11 4.59
N LEU A 123 7.20 -27.56 3.78
CA LEU A 123 6.61 -28.89 3.90
C LEU A 123 7.62 -30.01 3.61
N LYS A 124 8.57 -29.79 2.69
CA LYS A 124 9.65 -30.72 2.38
C LYS A 124 10.59 -30.92 3.57
N LYS A 125 10.95 -29.85 4.27
CA LYS A 125 11.73 -29.92 5.51
C LYS A 125 11.01 -30.70 6.62
N LEU A 126 9.69 -30.73 6.59
CA LEU A 126 8.86 -31.53 7.51
C LEU A 126 8.63 -32.97 7.02
N ASN A 127 9.34 -33.41 5.97
CA ASN A 127 9.23 -34.74 5.36
C ASN A 127 7.79 -35.07 4.91
N CYS A 128 7.06 -34.09 4.37
CA CYS A 128 5.74 -34.34 3.78
C CYS A 128 5.88 -35.19 2.52
N SER A 129 5.22 -36.33 2.46
CA SER A 129 5.22 -37.27 1.32
C SER A 129 4.83 -36.62 -0.01
N GLU A 130 4.08 -35.54 0.03
CA GLU A 130 3.55 -34.88 -1.16
C GLU A 130 4.52 -33.84 -1.73
N THR A 131 5.76 -33.80 -1.22
CA THR A 131 6.82 -32.87 -1.65
C THR A 131 7.97 -33.53 -2.41
N ASP A 132 7.79 -34.75 -2.93
CA ASP A 132 8.79 -35.45 -3.75
C ASP A 132 9.22 -34.62 -4.98
N SER A 133 8.25 -33.99 -5.64
CA SER A 133 8.47 -33.08 -6.76
C SER A 133 7.47 -31.93 -6.71
N MET A 134 7.78 -30.83 -7.42
CA MET A 134 6.85 -29.71 -7.54
C MET A 134 5.54 -30.12 -8.23
N GLU A 135 5.58 -31.08 -9.16
CA GLU A 135 4.38 -31.60 -9.82
C GLU A 135 3.54 -32.45 -8.85
N THR A 136 4.17 -33.31 -8.04
CA THR A 136 3.48 -34.06 -6.98
C THR A 136 2.77 -33.11 -6.01
N PHE A 137 3.47 -32.04 -5.60
CA PHE A 137 2.93 -31.02 -4.70
C PHE A 137 1.75 -30.27 -5.33
N LYS A 138 1.88 -29.87 -6.60
CA LYS A 138 0.79 -29.25 -7.37
C LYS A 138 -0.44 -30.15 -7.45
N GLN A 139 -0.26 -31.43 -7.78
CA GLN A 139 -1.36 -32.40 -7.89
C GLN A 139 -2.02 -32.65 -6.53
N TRP A 140 -1.24 -32.71 -5.45
CA TRP A 140 -1.77 -32.81 -4.09
C TRP A 140 -2.58 -31.58 -3.70
N LEU A 141 -2.05 -30.36 -3.91
CA LEU A 141 -2.79 -29.12 -3.66
C LEU A 141 -4.08 -29.06 -4.48
N LYS A 142 -4.02 -29.43 -5.77
CA LYS A 142 -5.20 -29.49 -6.65
C LYS A 142 -6.25 -30.43 -6.06
N LYS A 143 -5.86 -31.63 -5.62
CA LYS A 143 -6.77 -32.58 -4.96
C LYS A 143 -7.33 -32.02 -3.65
N LEU A 144 -6.49 -31.42 -2.80
CA LEU A 144 -6.91 -30.85 -1.52
C LEU A 144 -7.99 -29.78 -1.69
N TRP A 145 -7.79 -28.88 -2.66
CA TRP A 145 -8.65 -27.71 -2.85
C TRP A 145 -9.87 -27.97 -3.75
N PHE A 146 -9.73 -28.78 -4.80
CA PHE A 146 -10.75 -28.92 -5.86
C PHE A 146 -11.46 -30.28 -5.87
N THR A 147 -11.10 -31.24 -5.01
CA THR A 147 -11.88 -32.49 -4.94
C THR A 147 -13.26 -32.18 -4.38
N THR A 148 -14.29 -32.54 -5.15
CA THR A 148 -15.67 -32.33 -4.76
C THR A 148 -16.16 -33.42 -3.80
N PHE A 149 -16.97 -33.03 -2.82
CA PHE A 149 -17.59 -33.91 -1.83
C PHE A 149 -19.02 -33.44 -1.53
N PRO A 150 -19.91 -34.34 -1.08
CA PRO A 150 -21.29 -33.98 -0.76
C PRO A 150 -21.38 -33.28 0.60
N ARG A 151 -21.92 -32.05 0.64
CA ARG A 151 -22.24 -31.36 1.91
C ARG A 151 -23.58 -31.82 2.52
N ARG A 152 -24.53 -32.23 1.68
CA ARG A 152 -25.82 -32.82 2.09
C ARG A 152 -26.08 -34.11 1.30
N LYS A 153 -26.63 -35.14 1.98
CA LYS A 153 -27.03 -36.42 1.34
C LYS A 153 -25.96 -36.97 0.37
N ARG A 154 -26.37 -37.38 -0.85
CA ARG A 154 -25.60 -38.05 -1.92
C ARG A 154 -25.13 -37.12 -3.05
N THR A 155 -25.43 -35.81 -3.01
CA THR A 155 -25.09 -34.89 -4.12
C THR A 155 -23.70 -34.32 -3.90
N VAL A 156 -22.76 -34.67 -4.75
CA VAL A 156 -21.40 -34.11 -4.78
C VAL A 156 -21.49 -32.69 -5.38
N ASP A 157 -21.42 -31.67 -4.53
CA ASP A 157 -21.81 -30.29 -4.88
C ASP A 157 -20.86 -29.21 -4.33
N SER A 158 -19.73 -29.59 -3.74
CA SER A 158 -18.83 -28.62 -3.10
C SER A 158 -17.40 -29.12 -3.01
N SER A 159 -16.46 -28.18 -3.01
CA SER A 159 -15.04 -28.37 -2.71
C SER A 159 -14.56 -27.38 -1.65
N ALA A 160 -13.34 -27.56 -1.16
CA ALA A 160 -12.74 -26.60 -0.23
C ALA A 160 -12.57 -25.22 -0.90
N PHE A 161 -12.18 -25.21 -2.18
CA PHE A 161 -12.00 -24.00 -2.96
C PHE A 161 -13.32 -23.24 -3.16
N GLU A 162 -14.39 -23.94 -3.56
CA GLU A 162 -15.73 -23.32 -3.69
C GLU A 162 -16.16 -22.65 -2.40
N HIS A 163 -16.04 -23.34 -1.28
CA HIS A 163 -16.44 -22.78 -0.01
C HIS A 163 -15.58 -21.59 0.40
N VAL A 164 -14.26 -21.74 0.39
CA VAL A 164 -13.36 -20.70 0.94
C VAL A 164 -13.24 -19.50 0.00
N PHE A 165 -12.96 -19.72 -1.29
CA PHE A 165 -12.70 -18.65 -2.25
C PHE A 165 -13.97 -18.12 -2.92
N ILE A 166 -14.90 -18.98 -3.32
CA ILE A 166 -16.05 -18.58 -4.16
C ILE A 166 -17.25 -18.15 -3.32
N GLY A 167 -17.53 -18.88 -2.23
CA GLY A 167 -18.74 -18.76 -1.45
C GLY A 167 -19.88 -19.65 -1.96
N GLU A 168 -20.78 -20.00 -1.05
CA GLU A 168 -21.93 -20.87 -1.31
C GLU A 168 -23.22 -20.27 -0.71
N LEU A 169 -24.35 -20.51 -1.38
CA LEU A 169 -25.69 -20.16 -0.92
C LEU A 169 -26.42 -21.43 -0.46
N GLU A 170 -26.79 -21.46 0.82
CA GLU A 170 -27.59 -22.53 1.41
C GLU A 170 -28.94 -21.96 1.89
N GLY A 171 -29.95 -22.01 1.02
CA GLY A 171 -31.25 -21.40 1.31
C GLY A 171 -31.10 -19.89 1.55
N LYS A 172 -31.41 -19.44 2.78
CA LYS A 172 -31.24 -18.02 3.19
C LYS A 172 -29.95 -17.78 3.99
N LYS A 173 -28.88 -18.54 3.70
CA LYS A 173 -27.58 -18.34 4.35
C LYS A 173 -26.46 -18.29 3.32
N VAL A 174 -25.55 -17.33 3.47
CA VAL A 174 -24.25 -17.33 2.81
C VAL A 174 -23.28 -18.15 3.65
N LYS A 175 -22.66 -19.16 3.05
CA LYS A 175 -21.57 -19.97 3.62
C LYS A 175 -20.28 -19.65 2.88
N GLY A 176 -19.14 -19.78 3.57
CA GLY A 176 -17.86 -19.54 2.93
C GLY A 176 -17.68 -18.08 2.48
N LEU A 177 -17.02 -17.83 1.35
CA LEU A 177 -16.70 -16.48 0.84
C LEU A 177 -15.79 -15.72 1.80
N HIS A 178 -14.52 -16.11 1.80
CA HIS A 178 -13.45 -15.58 2.67
C HIS A 178 -12.30 -14.96 1.88
N ASN A 179 -12.43 -14.85 0.56
CA ASN A 179 -11.45 -14.23 -0.31
C ASN A 179 -11.89 -12.81 -0.74
N TRP A 180 -11.05 -11.82 -0.46
CA TRP A 180 -11.37 -10.42 -0.70
C TRP A 180 -11.45 -10.08 -2.21
N ILE A 181 -10.70 -10.79 -3.07
CA ILE A 181 -10.75 -10.60 -4.53
C ILE A 181 -12.13 -11.00 -5.06
N ARG A 182 -12.67 -12.13 -4.58
CA ARG A 182 -14.03 -12.57 -4.93
C ARG A 182 -15.08 -11.59 -4.44
N PHE A 183 -14.91 -11.12 -3.20
CA PHE A 183 -15.77 -10.11 -2.62
C PHE A 183 -15.81 -8.84 -3.50
N ALA A 184 -14.64 -8.30 -3.86
CA ALA A 184 -14.52 -7.12 -4.72
C ALA A 184 -15.15 -7.35 -6.10
N TYR A 185 -14.94 -8.53 -6.69
CA TYR A 185 -15.58 -8.90 -7.97
C TYR A 185 -17.10 -8.84 -7.86
N LEU A 186 -17.69 -9.40 -6.79
CA LEU A 186 -19.15 -9.41 -6.60
C LEU A 186 -19.72 -8.01 -6.32
N GLU A 187 -19.06 -7.18 -5.52
CA GLU A 187 -19.44 -5.77 -5.31
C GLU A 187 -19.40 -4.98 -6.62
N SER A 188 -18.35 -5.19 -7.44
CA SER A 188 -18.21 -4.50 -8.72
C SER A 188 -19.35 -4.80 -9.69
N LYS A 189 -19.93 -6.00 -9.59
CA LYS A 189 -21.07 -6.47 -10.39
C LYS A 189 -22.43 -6.14 -9.76
N GLY A 190 -22.46 -5.47 -8.61
CA GLY A 190 -23.69 -5.15 -7.88
C GLY A 190 -24.43 -6.38 -7.34
N LYS A 191 -23.72 -7.50 -7.14
CA LYS A 191 -24.31 -8.74 -6.60
C LYS A 191 -24.14 -8.87 -5.09
N LEU A 192 -23.26 -8.05 -4.51
CA LEU A 192 -22.92 -8.05 -3.11
C LEU A 192 -22.96 -6.62 -2.58
N ASP A 193 -23.61 -6.45 -1.42
CA ASP A 193 -23.73 -5.18 -0.71
C ASP A 193 -23.08 -5.28 0.67
N TYR A 194 -22.11 -4.43 0.93
CA TYR A 194 -21.53 -4.27 2.26
C TYR A 194 -22.54 -3.67 3.25
N ILE A 195 -22.66 -4.26 4.44
CA ILE A 195 -23.54 -3.75 5.50
C ILE A 195 -22.77 -2.87 6.49
N GLY A 196 -21.59 -3.30 6.91
CA GLY A 196 -20.80 -2.61 7.93
C GLY A 196 -19.75 -3.53 8.55
N PHE A 197 -18.88 -2.95 9.38
CA PHE A 197 -17.82 -3.70 10.05
C PHE A 197 -18.18 -4.09 11.48
N ILE A 198 -17.60 -5.22 11.90
CA ILE A 198 -17.71 -5.74 13.27
C ILE A 198 -16.41 -5.44 14.02
N SER A 199 -15.27 -5.69 13.39
CA SER A 199 -13.95 -5.30 13.91
C SER A 199 -13.04 -4.83 12.77
N GLU A 200 -12.29 -3.77 13.03
CA GLU A 200 -11.29 -3.21 12.12
C GLU A 200 -9.87 -3.57 12.61
N ARG A 201 -9.01 -4.02 11.69
CA ARG A 201 -7.61 -4.39 11.95
C ARG A 201 -6.70 -3.94 10.80
N GLN A 202 -6.54 -2.62 10.63
CA GLN A 202 -5.52 -1.98 9.77
C GLN A 202 -5.27 -2.66 8.41
N ASP A 203 -6.32 -2.94 7.64
CA ASP A 203 -6.24 -3.61 6.33
C ASP A 203 -5.49 -4.97 6.33
N SER A 204 -5.40 -5.63 7.49
CA SER A 204 -4.89 -6.98 7.66
C SER A 204 -6.00 -8.01 7.45
N VAL A 205 -7.04 -7.93 8.29
CA VAL A 205 -8.16 -8.87 8.27
C VAL A 205 -9.45 -8.10 8.50
N ALA A 206 -10.41 -8.29 7.60
CA ALA A 206 -11.74 -7.74 7.75
C ALA A 206 -12.63 -8.70 8.53
N THR A 207 -13.37 -8.18 9.50
CA THR A 207 -14.54 -8.87 10.07
C THR A 207 -15.76 -8.02 9.78
N ILE A 208 -16.53 -8.43 8.77
CA ILE A 208 -17.60 -7.60 8.19
C ILE A 208 -18.92 -8.37 8.03
N SER A 209 -20.02 -7.63 7.91
CA SER A 209 -21.31 -8.16 7.46
C SER A 209 -21.63 -7.64 6.06
N PHE A 210 -22.28 -8.48 5.25
CA PHE A 210 -22.67 -8.14 3.89
C PHE A 210 -23.86 -8.97 3.41
N LYS A 211 -24.53 -8.53 2.34
CA LYS A 211 -25.54 -9.31 1.61
C LYS A 211 -24.96 -9.80 0.30
N TRP A 212 -25.17 -11.06 -0.05
CA TRP A 212 -24.90 -11.58 -1.37
C TRP A 212 -26.17 -12.18 -1.94
N SER A 213 -26.62 -11.70 -3.10
CA SER A 213 -27.90 -12.10 -3.71
C SER A 213 -29.08 -11.97 -2.74
N ASN A 214 -29.18 -10.83 -2.03
CA ASN A 214 -30.18 -10.53 -0.99
C ASN A 214 -30.15 -11.43 0.26
N VAL A 215 -29.13 -12.26 0.43
CA VAL A 215 -28.94 -13.10 1.61
C VAL A 215 -27.84 -12.53 2.49
N THR A 216 -28.15 -12.28 3.76
CA THR A 216 -27.19 -11.72 4.72
C THR A 216 -26.19 -12.77 5.20
N LYS A 217 -24.89 -12.44 5.09
CA LYS A 217 -23.82 -13.06 5.88
C LYS A 217 -23.59 -12.18 7.13
N PRO A 218 -23.96 -12.66 8.33
CA PRO A 218 -23.85 -11.85 9.55
C PRO A 218 -22.39 -11.56 9.92
N VAL A 219 -21.49 -12.52 9.72
CA VAL A 219 -20.06 -12.38 10.01
C VAL A 219 -19.25 -13.05 8.91
N GLY A 220 -18.34 -12.32 8.28
CA GLY A 220 -17.38 -12.80 7.30
C GLY A 220 -15.98 -12.27 7.59
N GLY A 221 -15.03 -13.20 7.69
CA GLY A 221 -13.60 -12.92 7.81
C GLY A 221 -12.89 -13.05 6.45
N MET A 222 -11.98 -12.14 6.13
CA MET A 222 -11.08 -12.27 4.96
C MET A 222 -9.74 -11.58 5.21
N LEU A 223 -8.65 -12.17 4.71
CA LEU A 223 -7.35 -11.53 4.66
C LEU A 223 -7.40 -10.43 3.60
N LEU A 224 -7.04 -9.21 3.94
CA LEU A 224 -7.16 -8.06 3.06
C LEU A 224 -5.85 -7.84 2.30
N GLY A 225 -5.95 -7.82 0.97
CA GLY A 225 -4.82 -7.55 0.08
C GLY A 225 -3.82 -8.71 -0.04
N SER A 226 -4.15 -9.90 0.44
CA SER A 226 -3.41 -11.14 0.16
C SER A 226 -3.56 -11.55 -1.31
N SER A 227 -2.59 -12.28 -1.85
CA SER A 227 -2.75 -12.95 -3.14
C SER A 227 -3.54 -14.27 -3.02
N PRO A 228 -4.05 -14.81 -4.14
CA PRO A 228 -4.67 -16.15 -4.14
C PRO A 228 -3.75 -17.25 -3.59
N GLU A 229 -2.47 -17.21 -3.95
CA GLU A 229 -1.48 -18.17 -3.49
C GLU A 229 -1.13 -18.03 -2.01
N PHE A 230 -1.15 -16.81 -1.45
CA PHE A 230 -0.94 -16.60 -0.02
C PHE A 230 -2.09 -17.18 0.80
N ASP A 231 -3.34 -16.86 0.44
CA ASP A 231 -4.54 -17.45 1.07
C ASP A 231 -4.48 -18.98 1.00
N MET A 232 -4.18 -19.52 -0.18
CA MET A 232 -4.08 -20.96 -0.40
C MET A 232 -2.96 -21.59 0.44
N ALA A 233 -1.78 -20.97 0.52
CA ALA A 233 -0.65 -21.44 1.32
C ALA A 233 -1.01 -21.49 2.80
N ILE A 234 -1.40 -20.35 3.38
CA ILE A 234 -1.56 -20.23 4.82
C ILE A 234 -2.75 -21.04 5.33
N PHE A 235 -3.84 -21.13 4.57
CA PHE A 235 -4.97 -21.98 4.93
C PHE A 235 -4.64 -23.46 4.82
N THR A 236 -3.81 -23.86 3.85
CA THR A 236 -3.30 -25.24 3.76
C THR A 236 -2.43 -25.57 4.97
N LEU A 237 -1.46 -24.71 5.31
CA LEU A 237 -0.58 -24.90 6.47
C LEU A 237 -1.38 -24.98 7.78
N CYS A 238 -2.33 -24.06 7.99
CA CYS A 238 -3.19 -24.09 9.16
C CYS A 238 -4.09 -25.33 9.23
N TYR A 239 -4.56 -25.83 8.09
CA TYR A 239 -5.27 -27.12 8.04
C TYR A 239 -4.38 -28.30 8.45
N LEU A 240 -3.13 -28.32 7.99
CA LEU A 240 -2.18 -29.38 8.34
C LEU A 240 -1.77 -29.36 9.82
N PHE A 241 -1.57 -28.17 10.39
CA PHE A 241 -0.99 -28.01 11.72
C PHE A 241 -2.03 -27.87 12.83
N ARG A 242 -3.21 -27.35 12.52
CA ARG A 242 -4.30 -27.06 13.47
C ARG A 242 -5.67 -27.46 12.87
N PRO A 243 -5.87 -28.74 12.52
CA PRO A 243 -7.12 -29.22 11.94
C PRO A 243 -8.27 -29.24 12.97
N GLY A 244 -9.51 -29.33 12.47
CA GLY A 244 -10.67 -29.70 13.29
C GLY A 244 -11.12 -28.59 14.25
N GLY A 245 -10.96 -27.34 13.86
CA GLY A 245 -11.38 -26.18 14.64
C GLY A 245 -10.33 -25.63 15.59
N LYS A 246 -9.14 -26.24 15.66
CA LYS A 246 -8.03 -25.71 16.46
C LYS A 246 -7.57 -24.35 15.92
N PRO A 247 -7.31 -23.35 16.77
CA PRO A 247 -6.87 -22.03 16.33
C PRO A 247 -5.45 -22.11 15.76
N CYS A 248 -5.25 -21.61 14.54
CA CYS A 248 -3.95 -21.38 13.93
C CYS A 248 -3.65 -19.89 13.97
N ARG A 249 -2.77 -19.46 14.88
CA ARG A 249 -2.48 -18.05 15.12
C ARG A 249 -1.20 -17.64 14.40
N PHE A 250 -1.25 -16.50 13.71
CA PHE A 250 -0.06 -15.87 13.14
C PHE A 250 -0.27 -14.35 12.97
N TYR A 251 0.81 -13.59 12.78
CA TYR A 251 0.72 -12.17 12.44
C TYR A 251 0.67 -11.95 10.93
N TYR A 252 -0.33 -11.20 10.46
CA TYR A 252 -0.48 -10.72 9.08
C TYR A 252 -0.54 -9.20 9.08
N LYS A 253 0.33 -8.53 8.31
CA LYS A 253 0.42 -7.06 8.25
C LYS A 253 0.42 -6.39 9.62
N GLY A 254 1.15 -6.98 10.57
CA GLY A 254 1.28 -6.47 11.94
C GLY A 254 0.12 -6.82 12.90
N CYS A 255 -0.97 -7.43 12.43
CA CYS A 255 -2.09 -7.85 13.27
C CYS A 255 -2.17 -9.37 13.44
N GLU A 256 -2.51 -9.82 14.65
CA GLU A 256 -2.80 -11.23 14.92
C GLU A 256 -4.04 -11.65 14.11
N VAL A 257 -3.90 -12.76 13.41
CA VAL A 257 -4.95 -13.46 12.69
C VAL A 257 -5.04 -14.86 13.26
N THR A 258 -6.27 -15.31 13.52
CA THR A 258 -6.55 -16.71 13.82
C THR A 258 -7.27 -17.35 12.65
N VAL A 259 -6.63 -18.29 11.95
CA VAL A 259 -7.29 -19.15 10.97
C VAL A 259 -7.89 -20.35 11.68
N VAL A 260 -9.15 -20.65 11.36
CA VAL A 260 -9.84 -21.85 11.82
C VAL A 260 -10.20 -22.69 10.61
N SER A 261 -9.82 -23.97 10.62
CA SER A 261 -10.10 -24.91 9.53
C SER A 261 -10.85 -26.15 10.03
N TYR A 262 -11.73 -26.70 9.19
CA TYR A 262 -12.47 -27.94 9.48
C TYR A 262 -12.36 -28.89 8.31
N TYR A 263 -12.51 -30.19 8.59
CA TYR A 263 -12.60 -31.24 7.59
C TYR A 263 -13.86 -32.07 7.76
N ILE A 264 -14.23 -32.78 6.70
CA ILE A 264 -15.28 -33.78 6.70
C ILE A 264 -14.63 -35.13 6.39
N GLN A 265 -14.99 -36.15 7.16
CA GLN A 265 -14.54 -37.51 6.93
C GLN A 265 -15.53 -38.26 6.00
N ARG A 266 -15.02 -38.87 4.93
CA ARG A 266 -15.78 -39.72 3.99
C ARG A 266 -14.92 -40.90 3.56
N ASN A 267 -15.46 -42.11 3.70
CA ASN A 267 -14.77 -43.37 3.30
C ASN A 267 -13.33 -43.44 3.84
N GLY A 268 -13.14 -43.10 5.12
CA GLY A 268 -11.82 -43.09 5.77
C GLY A 268 -10.88 -41.95 5.37
N LYS A 269 -11.32 -41.00 4.53
CA LYS A 269 -10.50 -39.87 4.04
C LYS A 269 -10.99 -38.54 4.61
N ASN A 270 -10.05 -37.64 4.90
CA ASN A 270 -10.33 -36.28 5.39
C ASN A 270 -10.31 -35.28 4.22
N PHE A 271 -11.42 -34.58 4.03
CA PHE A 271 -11.56 -33.52 3.05
C PHE A 271 -11.61 -32.18 3.76
N MET A 272 -10.70 -31.27 3.45
CA MET A 272 -10.80 -29.90 3.96
C MET A 272 -12.14 -29.31 3.52
N SER A 273 -12.93 -28.87 4.49
CA SER A 273 -14.31 -28.44 4.27
C SER A 273 -14.46 -26.92 4.32
N THR A 274 -13.64 -26.24 5.11
CA THR A 274 -13.57 -24.79 5.22
C THR A 274 -12.27 -24.39 5.92
N ALA A 275 -11.80 -23.19 5.61
CA ALA A 275 -10.77 -22.48 6.32
C ALA A 275 -11.10 -20.99 6.23
N TYR A 276 -11.04 -20.28 7.35
CA TYR A 276 -11.35 -18.85 7.36
C TYR A 276 -10.59 -18.10 8.45
N PRO A 277 -10.18 -16.85 8.15
CA PRO A 277 -9.49 -16.00 9.12
C PRO A 277 -10.49 -15.34 10.06
N LYS A 278 -10.04 -15.09 11.28
CA LYS A 278 -10.66 -14.23 12.29
C LYS A 278 -9.64 -13.19 12.74
N ALA A 279 -10.11 -11.97 12.97
CA ALA A 279 -9.32 -10.96 13.66
C ALA A 279 -8.93 -11.46 15.05
N GLY A 280 -7.64 -11.42 15.36
CA GLY A 280 -7.14 -11.52 16.73
C GLY A 280 -7.30 -10.19 17.46
N ASP A 281 -6.89 -10.17 18.73
CA ASP A 281 -7.05 -9.00 19.60
C ASP A 281 -5.84 -8.06 19.55
N ILE A 282 -4.71 -8.56 19.07
CA ILE A 282 -3.42 -7.85 19.11
C ILE A 282 -3.06 -7.35 17.72
N CYS A 283 -2.84 -6.04 17.58
CA CYS A 283 -2.05 -5.49 16.48
C CYS A 283 -0.77 -4.90 17.06
N LEU A 284 0.38 -5.37 16.56
CA LEU A 284 1.68 -4.85 16.93
C LEU A 284 1.77 -3.40 16.45
N THR A 285 2.01 -2.48 17.38
CA THR A 285 2.40 -1.12 17.01
C THR A 285 3.82 -1.15 16.44
N PRO A 286 4.26 -0.13 15.66
CA PRO A 286 5.63 -0.09 15.13
C PRO A 286 6.73 -0.18 16.20
N LYS A 287 6.43 0.11 17.48
CA LYS A 287 7.37 -0.05 18.61
C LYS A 287 7.54 -1.50 19.07
N THR A 288 6.53 -2.36 18.91
CA THR A 288 6.58 -3.76 19.34
C THR A 288 7.16 -4.70 18.29
N HIS A 289 7.37 -4.25 17.05
CA HIS A 289 8.09 -5.00 16.01
C HIS A 289 9.58 -5.22 16.34
N LEU A 290 10.13 -4.50 17.33
CA LEU A 290 11.54 -4.57 17.73
C LEU A 290 11.77 -5.28 19.08
N LEU A 291 10.72 -5.81 19.72
CA LEU A 291 10.81 -6.26 21.12
C LEU A 291 10.41 -7.72 21.39
N HIS A 292 10.08 -8.51 20.37
CA HIS A 292 9.99 -9.97 20.53
C HIS A 292 11.21 -10.63 19.88
N ASP A 293 12.26 -10.74 20.69
CA ASP A 293 13.37 -11.68 20.55
C ASP A 293 12.82 -13.09 20.29
N TYR A 294 12.85 -13.52 19.04
CA TYR A 294 12.96 -14.93 18.70
C TYR A 294 14.35 -15.15 18.09
N ARG A 295 15.23 -15.68 18.93
CA ARG A 295 16.62 -16.01 18.59
C ARG A 295 16.63 -17.12 17.55
N ILE A 296 17.07 -16.81 16.33
CA ILE A 296 17.74 -17.79 15.46
C ILE A 296 19.25 -17.52 15.55
N PRO A 297 20.04 -18.40 16.20
CA PRO A 297 21.49 -18.32 16.14
C PRO A 297 21.96 -18.68 14.72
N GLN A 298 23.09 -18.08 14.31
CA GLN A 298 23.81 -18.29 13.04
C GLN A 298 23.47 -17.37 11.85
N ALA A 299 23.05 -16.12 12.08
CA ALA A 299 23.16 -15.05 11.07
C ALA A 299 23.76 -13.74 11.61
N GLU A 300 24.44 -13.81 12.75
CA GLU A 300 24.92 -12.64 13.53
C GLU A 300 26.33 -12.14 13.16
N ALA A 301 26.87 -12.51 12.01
CA ALA A 301 28.18 -12.00 11.58
C ALA A 301 28.12 -10.78 10.64
N ASP A 302 27.03 -10.58 9.87
CA ASP A 302 27.06 -9.61 8.76
C ASP A 302 26.07 -8.44 8.87
N ALA A 303 25.22 -8.39 9.90
CA ALA A 303 24.12 -7.39 9.99
C ALA A 303 24.35 -6.23 10.98
N LYS A 304 25.58 -6.03 11.49
CA LYS A 304 25.92 -4.81 12.24
C LYS A 304 26.38 -3.70 11.29
N LYS A 305 25.41 -3.05 10.63
CA LYS A 305 25.44 -1.61 10.31
C LYS A 305 24.07 -1.17 9.75
N GLU A 306 23.47 -0.21 10.46
CA GLU A 306 22.39 0.70 10.05
C GLU A 306 21.01 0.11 9.68
N ASN A 307 19.99 0.45 10.49
CA ASN A 307 18.71 0.83 9.89
C ASN A 307 17.95 1.86 10.75
N ASP A 308 18.11 3.13 10.38
CA ASP A 308 17.51 4.33 10.98
C ASP A 308 16.22 4.75 10.25
N THR A 309 15.56 3.81 9.55
CA THR A 309 14.41 4.10 8.69
C THR A 309 13.10 3.95 9.45
N VAL A 310 12.25 4.99 9.38
CA VAL A 310 10.88 4.91 9.90
C VAL A 310 10.07 4.08 8.91
N PRO A 311 9.41 2.97 9.31
CA PRO A 311 8.46 2.30 8.46
C PRO A 311 7.23 3.21 8.35
N ILE A 312 7.19 4.04 7.30
CA ILE A 312 5.99 4.75 6.91
C ILE A 312 5.03 3.69 6.36
N TYR A 313 4.15 3.18 7.22
CA TYR A 313 3.00 2.38 6.82
C TYR A 313 2.22 3.17 5.75
N GLY A 314 2.28 2.70 4.50
CA GLY A 314 1.71 3.38 3.33
C GLY A 314 2.64 4.42 2.71
N ASN A 315 3.41 4.03 1.71
CA ASN A 315 4.23 4.97 0.94
C ASN A 315 3.29 5.97 0.22
N CYS A 316 3.14 7.20 0.75
CA CYS A 316 2.30 8.25 0.17
C CYS A 316 2.63 8.49 -1.32
N SER A 317 3.87 8.22 -1.75
CA SER A 317 4.29 8.35 -3.16
C SER A 317 3.67 7.33 -4.10
N SER A 318 3.15 6.22 -3.57
CA SER A 318 2.47 5.19 -4.37
C SER A 318 1.07 5.66 -4.77
N VAL A 319 0.33 6.30 -3.86
CA VAL A 319 -1.07 6.76 -4.06
C VAL A 319 -1.19 8.15 -4.68
N ASP A 320 -0.06 8.77 -5.03
CA ASP A 320 0.00 10.08 -5.67
C ASP A 320 -0.35 10.01 -7.17
N ILE A 321 -1.65 10.05 -7.46
CA ILE A 321 -2.17 10.11 -8.84
C ILE A 321 -1.83 11.44 -9.55
N ASN A 322 -1.52 12.48 -8.78
CA ASN A 322 -1.21 13.79 -9.31
C ASN A 322 0.27 13.98 -9.62
N ARG A 323 1.15 13.07 -9.18
CA ARG A 323 2.56 12.96 -9.59
C ARG A 323 2.75 13.09 -11.11
N ALA A 324 3.81 13.75 -11.54
CA ALA A 324 4.22 13.80 -12.94
C ALA A 324 4.78 12.44 -13.37
N ALA A 325 4.27 11.89 -14.47
CA ALA A 325 4.87 10.75 -15.13
C ALA A 325 6.09 11.18 -15.97
N LEU A 326 6.89 10.22 -16.45
CA LEU A 326 8.03 10.51 -17.33
C LEU A 326 7.66 11.29 -18.60
N LYS A 327 6.43 11.15 -19.08
CA LYS A 327 5.90 11.88 -20.24
C LYS A 327 5.40 13.30 -19.91
N ASP A 328 5.29 13.64 -18.62
CA ASP A 328 4.69 14.90 -18.17
C ASP A 328 5.73 15.99 -17.93
N VAL A 329 6.99 15.62 -17.69
CA VAL A 329 8.06 16.57 -17.35
C VAL A 329 9.43 16.05 -17.80
N THR A 330 10.30 16.97 -18.23
CA THR A 330 11.71 16.67 -18.54
C THR A 330 12.62 17.55 -17.69
N PHE A 331 13.56 16.92 -16.98
CA PHE A 331 14.59 17.57 -16.19
C PHE A 331 15.94 17.48 -16.92
N ASN A 332 16.55 18.63 -17.23
CA ASN A 332 17.84 18.73 -17.87
C ASN A 332 18.91 19.21 -16.88
N TYR A 333 19.62 18.26 -16.26
CA TYR A 333 20.64 18.54 -15.26
C TYR A 333 21.83 19.35 -15.80
N GLN A 334 22.18 19.21 -17.09
CA GLN A 334 23.33 19.88 -17.71
C GLN A 334 24.62 19.67 -16.91
N PHE A 335 25.33 20.74 -16.52
CA PHE A 335 26.64 20.66 -15.87
C PHE A 335 26.55 20.79 -14.34
N HIS A 336 27.51 20.18 -13.65
CA HIS A 336 27.69 20.36 -12.22
C HIS A 336 28.14 21.79 -11.89
N VAL A 337 27.73 22.34 -10.76
CA VAL A 337 28.03 23.72 -10.35
C VAL A 337 29.52 24.07 -10.28
N SER A 338 30.39 23.07 -10.16
CA SER A 338 31.86 23.25 -10.14
C SER A 338 32.46 23.65 -11.48
N VAL A 339 31.72 23.50 -12.58
CA VAL A 339 32.17 23.92 -13.92
C VAL A 339 32.33 25.44 -14.01
N GLY A 340 31.70 26.19 -13.10
CA GLY A 340 31.87 27.65 -13.00
C GLY A 340 31.24 28.46 -14.15
N LYS A 341 30.63 27.78 -15.13
CA LYS A 341 29.86 28.39 -16.22
C LYS A 341 28.37 28.11 -16.03
N PRO A 342 27.49 29.12 -16.22
CA PRO A 342 26.05 28.90 -16.12
C PRO A 342 25.59 27.95 -17.25
N PRO A 343 24.71 26.99 -16.95
CA PRO A 343 24.14 26.12 -17.99
C PRO A 343 23.35 26.92 -19.04
N PRO A 344 23.43 26.55 -20.33
CA PRO A 344 22.79 27.30 -21.42
C PRO A 344 21.27 27.13 -21.48
N GLU A 345 20.72 26.05 -20.90
CA GLU A 345 19.29 25.74 -20.90
C GLU A 345 18.68 25.81 -19.49
N ARG A 346 17.35 25.73 -19.43
CA ARG A 346 16.59 25.60 -18.19
C ARG A 346 16.77 24.22 -17.56
N PHE A 347 16.63 24.14 -16.24
CA PHE A 347 16.60 22.84 -15.56
C PHE A 347 15.32 22.06 -15.89
N ILE A 348 14.16 22.73 -15.99
CA ILE A 348 12.91 22.13 -16.46
C ILE A 348 12.62 22.59 -17.89
N THR A 349 12.84 21.70 -18.85
CA THR A 349 12.71 22.04 -20.29
C THR A 349 11.30 21.78 -20.83
N PHE A 350 10.52 20.92 -20.16
CA PHE A 350 9.18 20.57 -20.61
C PHE A 350 8.25 20.28 -19.44
N ILE A 351 7.00 20.74 -19.54
CA ILE A 351 5.86 20.31 -18.71
C ILE A 351 4.63 20.17 -19.61
N SER A 352 3.98 19.00 -19.57
CA SER A 352 2.79 18.74 -20.38
C SER A 352 1.60 19.61 -19.96
N GLN A 353 0.80 20.06 -20.94
CA GLN A 353 -0.43 20.81 -20.66
C GLN A 353 -1.46 19.99 -19.88
N TYR A 354 -1.47 18.67 -20.10
CA TYR A 354 -2.31 17.75 -19.34
C TYR A 354 -1.95 17.75 -17.85
N TYR A 355 -0.66 17.72 -17.51
CA TYR A 355 -0.20 17.78 -16.13
C TYR A 355 -0.62 19.07 -15.43
N LYS A 356 -0.45 20.23 -16.10
CA LYS A 356 -0.86 21.54 -15.57
C LYS A 356 -2.35 21.63 -15.24
N LYS A 357 -3.20 20.86 -15.94
CA LYS A 357 -4.65 20.82 -15.74
C LYS A 357 -5.10 19.89 -14.61
N LYS A 358 -4.20 19.09 -14.01
CA LYS A 358 -4.56 18.26 -12.86
C LYS A 358 -5.08 19.15 -11.72
N PRO A 359 -6.15 18.77 -11.00
CA PRO A 359 -6.85 19.70 -10.10
C PRO A 359 -5.97 20.38 -9.04
N THR A 360 -5.11 19.62 -8.35
CA THR A 360 -4.23 20.18 -7.31
C THR A 360 -3.10 21.02 -7.93
N VAL A 361 -2.55 20.59 -9.07
CA VAL A 361 -1.49 21.32 -9.80
C VAL A 361 -2.01 22.65 -10.32
N ALA A 362 -3.19 22.68 -10.94
CA ALA A 362 -3.82 23.89 -11.43
C ALA A 362 -4.09 24.90 -10.31
N ALA A 363 -4.64 24.42 -9.17
CA ALA A 363 -4.86 25.27 -8.01
C ALA A 363 -3.53 25.79 -7.40
N PHE A 364 -2.48 24.96 -7.41
CA PHE A 364 -1.14 25.36 -6.96
C PHE A 364 -0.48 26.39 -7.89
N LEU A 365 -0.68 26.30 -9.21
CA LEU A 365 -0.20 27.31 -10.15
C LEU A 365 -0.96 28.64 -9.99
N ASP A 366 -2.25 28.61 -9.71
CA ASP A 366 -3.09 29.81 -9.56
C ASP A 366 -2.74 30.63 -8.29
N LEU A 367 -2.30 29.98 -7.22
CA LEU A 367 -1.92 30.66 -5.96
C LEU A 367 -0.50 31.25 -5.98
N MET A 368 0.37 30.80 -6.88
CA MET A 368 1.81 31.11 -6.84
C MET A 368 2.19 32.59 -6.89
N ASN A 369 1.35 33.42 -7.51
CA ASN A 369 1.61 34.85 -7.69
C ASN A 369 0.96 35.73 -6.63
N THR A 370 0.31 35.15 -5.63
CA THR A 370 -0.35 35.94 -4.57
C THR A 370 0.52 36.20 -3.35
N PHE A 371 1.72 35.61 -3.29
CA PHE A 371 2.63 35.73 -2.15
C PHE A 371 3.72 36.75 -2.44
N ASN A 372 4.06 37.58 -1.45
CA ASN A 372 5.16 38.54 -1.55
C ASN A 372 6.48 37.87 -1.12
N PRO A 373 7.46 37.73 -2.01
CA PRO A 373 8.69 37.03 -1.67
C PRO A 373 9.62 37.80 -0.72
N GLU A 374 9.47 39.11 -0.53
CA GLU A 374 10.34 39.90 0.37
C GLU A 374 9.86 39.82 1.82
N ILE A 375 10.75 39.41 2.74
CA ILE A 375 10.46 39.33 4.17
C ILE A 375 10.57 40.70 4.89
N GLY A 376 9.96 40.83 6.07
CA GLY A 376 10.11 42.01 6.94
C GLY A 376 9.02 43.08 6.81
N SER A 377 7.98 42.85 6.00
CA SER A 377 6.77 43.67 5.97
C SER A 377 5.56 42.79 6.29
N GLU A 378 4.62 43.29 7.11
CA GLU A 378 3.41 42.54 7.49
C GLU A 378 2.63 42.14 6.22
N GLU A 379 2.53 40.84 5.95
CA GLU A 379 1.69 40.36 4.85
C GLU A 379 0.24 40.34 5.34
N LYS A 380 -0.62 41.18 4.75
CA LYS A 380 -2.08 41.14 4.98
C LYS A 380 -2.73 40.45 3.79
N PRO A 381 -3.09 39.16 3.91
CA PRO A 381 -3.58 38.44 2.75
C PRO A 381 -4.81 39.09 2.14
N SER A 382 -4.86 39.21 0.81
CA SER A 382 -6.03 39.76 0.14
C SER A 382 -7.23 38.77 0.22
N ALA A 383 -8.44 39.25 -0.04
CA ALA A 383 -9.61 38.36 -0.14
C ALA A 383 -9.43 37.31 -1.25
N GLU A 384 -8.75 37.68 -2.33
CA GLU A 384 -8.40 36.78 -3.43
C GLU A 384 -7.40 35.71 -3.00
N GLN A 385 -6.30 36.10 -2.33
CA GLN A 385 -5.29 35.16 -1.81
C GLN A 385 -5.95 34.14 -0.88
N ARG A 386 -6.80 34.58 0.06
CA ARG A 386 -7.56 33.68 0.93
C ARG A 386 -8.46 32.71 0.15
N LYS A 387 -9.09 33.16 -0.93
CA LYS A 387 -9.95 32.31 -1.80
C LYS A 387 -9.11 31.27 -2.54
N LYS A 388 -7.94 31.64 -3.05
CA LYS A 388 -7.01 30.74 -3.76
C LYS A 388 -6.39 29.71 -2.83
N VAL A 389 -5.92 30.13 -1.65
CA VAL A 389 -5.45 29.22 -0.58
C VAL A 389 -6.53 28.23 -0.19
N ARG A 390 -7.77 28.69 0.04
CA ARG A 390 -8.92 27.81 0.36
C ARG A 390 -9.19 26.80 -0.76
N THR A 391 -9.10 27.24 -2.01
CA THR A 391 -9.30 26.37 -3.18
C THR A 391 -8.22 25.30 -3.24
N PHE A 392 -6.96 25.68 -3.08
CA PHE A 392 -5.83 24.76 -3.09
C PHE A 392 -5.91 23.72 -1.98
N ILE A 393 -6.07 24.14 -0.71
CA ILE A 393 -6.16 23.19 0.40
C ILE A 393 -7.38 22.27 0.25
N ASN A 394 -8.51 22.76 -0.27
CA ASN A 394 -9.66 21.90 -0.55
C ASN A 394 -9.32 20.80 -1.56
N ARG A 395 -8.57 21.11 -2.62
CA ARG A 395 -8.11 20.12 -3.59
C ARG A 395 -7.14 19.13 -2.97
N VAL A 396 -6.15 19.61 -2.21
CA VAL A 396 -5.20 18.76 -1.48
C VAL A 396 -5.92 17.76 -0.56
N MET A 397 -6.89 18.22 0.24
CA MET A 397 -7.65 17.37 1.17
C MET A 397 -8.55 16.33 0.47
N GLN A 398 -8.87 16.51 -0.81
CA GLN A 398 -9.65 15.55 -1.60
C GLN A 398 -8.79 14.41 -2.16
N THR A 399 -7.46 14.46 -1.98
CA THR A 399 -6.54 13.50 -2.58
C THR A 399 -6.41 12.24 -1.74
N ASN A 400 -6.10 11.12 -2.40
CA ASN A 400 -5.77 9.87 -1.71
C ASN A 400 -4.54 10.03 -0.81
N VAL A 401 -3.54 10.80 -1.25
CA VAL A 401 -2.34 11.11 -0.46
C VAL A 401 -2.74 11.69 0.90
N MET A 402 -3.57 12.72 0.90
CA MET A 402 -3.96 13.39 2.14
C MET A 402 -4.93 12.56 3.00
N ASN A 403 -5.73 11.69 2.39
CA ASN A 403 -6.51 10.70 3.14
C ASN A 403 -5.60 9.69 3.87
N HIS A 404 -4.53 9.20 3.21
CA HIS A 404 -3.55 8.33 3.86
C HIS A 404 -2.81 9.06 4.98
N THR A 405 -2.43 10.32 4.76
CA THR A 405 -1.83 11.17 5.80
C THR A 405 -2.77 11.32 7.00
N PHE A 406 -4.06 11.58 6.77
CA PHE A 406 -5.06 11.65 7.83
C PHE A 406 -5.15 10.34 8.62
N VAL A 407 -5.29 9.20 7.93
CA VAL A 407 -5.40 7.88 8.57
C VAL A 407 -4.14 7.56 9.38
N PHE A 408 -2.95 7.81 8.82
CA PHE A 408 -1.68 7.61 9.51
C PHE A 408 -1.57 8.48 10.77
N LEU A 409 -1.84 9.78 10.66
CA LEU A 409 -1.73 10.71 11.78
C LEU A 409 -2.79 10.42 12.87
N LYS A 410 -4.00 10.01 12.46
CA LYS A 410 -5.04 9.52 13.37
C LYS A 410 -4.57 8.26 14.10
N HIS A 411 -3.95 7.32 13.38
CA HIS A 411 -3.47 6.07 13.93
C HIS A 411 -2.38 6.28 15.00
N ILE A 412 -1.42 7.19 14.77
CA ILE A 412 -0.40 7.53 15.77
C ILE A 412 -0.93 8.43 16.90
N GLY A 413 -2.24 8.71 16.92
CA GLY A 413 -2.90 9.42 18.00
C GLY A 413 -2.79 10.95 17.95
N LEU A 414 -2.50 11.55 16.78
CA LEU A 414 -2.45 13.01 16.64
C LEU A 414 -3.83 13.61 16.99
N PRO A 415 -3.94 14.48 18.02
CA PRO A 415 -5.22 15.01 18.49
C PRO A 415 -6.04 15.73 17.42
N GLU A 416 -5.36 16.37 16.47
CA GLU A 416 -5.97 17.14 15.40
C GLU A 416 -6.53 16.26 14.27
N ALA A 417 -6.05 15.02 14.16
CA ALA A 417 -6.49 14.02 13.18
C ALA A 417 -7.69 13.17 13.66
N LYS A 418 -8.52 13.66 14.58
CA LYS A 418 -9.74 12.96 15.03
C LYS A 418 -10.81 12.83 13.94
N THR A 419 -11.03 13.91 13.19
CA THR A 419 -12.01 13.98 12.10
C THR A 419 -11.38 14.64 10.87
N MET A 420 -11.88 14.35 9.67
CA MET A 420 -11.38 15.02 8.46
C MET A 420 -11.55 16.55 8.52
N LYS A 421 -12.61 17.03 9.20
CA LYS A 421 -12.86 18.46 9.41
C LYS A 421 -11.80 19.11 10.31
N SER A 422 -11.51 18.50 11.46
CA SER A 422 -10.46 18.99 12.38
C SER A 422 -9.08 18.91 11.73
N PHE A 423 -8.81 17.81 11.01
CA PHE A 423 -7.56 17.59 10.31
C PHE A 423 -7.32 18.62 9.21
N LYS A 424 -8.32 18.89 8.38
CA LYS A 424 -8.25 19.95 7.36
C LYS A 424 -7.99 21.33 7.98
N LYS A 425 -8.68 21.66 9.07
CA LYS A 425 -8.46 22.93 9.78
C LYS A 425 -7.03 23.00 10.30
N TRP A 426 -6.52 21.91 10.87
CA TRP A 426 -5.15 21.84 11.34
C TRP A 426 -4.12 21.91 10.22
N MET A 427 -4.31 21.22 9.10
CA MET A 427 -3.45 21.32 7.91
C MET A 427 -3.44 22.74 7.36
N HIS A 428 -4.60 23.42 7.33
CA HIS A 428 -4.65 24.84 6.97
C HIS A 428 -3.78 25.67 7.91
N ASN A 429 -3.97 25.51 9.22
CA ASN A 429 -3.25 26.30 10.21
C ASN A 429 -1.74 26.02 10.21
N LEU A 430 -1.34 24.75 10.11
CA LEU A 430 0.06 24.33 10.08
C LEU A 430 0.82 24.96 8.91
N TRP A 431 0.20 25.03 7.74
CA TRP A 431 0.86 25.45 6.51
C TRP A 431 0.67 26.93 6.20
N PHE A 432 -0.49 27.52 6.50
CA PHE A 432 -0.88 28.85 6.03
C PHE A 432 -1.09 29.90 7.12
N ASP A 433 -1.09 29.55 8.42
CA ASP A 433 -1.16 30.58 9.46
C ASP A 433 0.15 31.38 9.47
N SER A 434 0.03 32.70 9.45
CA SER A 434 1.16 33.62 9.46
C SER A 434 1.84 33.67 10.82
N TYR A 435 3.17 33.70 10.84
CA TYR A 435 3.99 33.93 12.02
C TYR A 435 5.17 34.82 11.67
N SER A 436 5.71 35.53 12.67
CA SER A 436 6.88 36.38 12.47
C SER A 436 8.17 35.59 12.60
N ARG A 437 9.07 35.74 11.61
CA ARG A 437 10.38 35.07 11.65
C ARG A 437 11.42 35.80 12.46
N LYS A 438 11.47 37.12 12.29
CA LYS A 438 12.23 38.03 13.16
C LYS A 438 11.30 38.52 14.28
N ASN A 439 11.78 39.17 15.32
CA ASN A 439 10.89 39.75 16.34
C ASN A 439 10.17 40.97 15.72
N GLY A 440 9.08 40.74 14.97
CA GLY A 440 8.38 41.71 14.12
C GLY A 440 6.93 41.29 13.82
N PRO A 441 6.26 41.91 12.82
CA PRO A 441 4.91 41.53 12.43
C PRO A 441 4.90 40.14 11.75
N PRO A 442 3.79 39.38 11.83
CA PRO A 442 3.65 38.12 11.09
C PRO A 442 3.80 38.37 9.58
N ASP A 443 4.92 37.95 9.02
CA ASP A 443 5.34 38.26 7.66
C ASP A 443 5.53 37.01 6.79
N SER A 444 5.21 35.82 7.33
CA SER A 444 5.54 34.57 6.66
C SER A 444 4.67 33.39 7.11
N SER A 445 4.64 32.33 6.30
CA SER A 445 4.06 31.02 6.64
C SER A 445 4.97 29.85 6.26
N ALA A 446 4.68 28.67 6.79
CA ALA A 446 5.44 27.45 6.45
C ALA A 446 5.32 27.12 4.94
N PHE A 447 4.13 27.33 4.38
CA PHE A 447 3.86 27.11 2.97
C PHE A 447 4.64 28.08 2.10
N GLU A 448 4.60 29.36 2.44
CA GLU A 448 5.36 30.39 1.72
C GLU A 448 6.85 30.08 1.73
N HIS A 449 7.41 29.75 2.90
CA HIS A 449 8.80 29.32 3.01
C HIS A 449 9.13 28.17 2.05
N VAL A 450 8.43 27.05 2.24
CA VAL A 450 8.85 25.77 1.70
C VAL A 450 8.53 25.70 0.21
N PHE A 451 7.37 26.21 -0.19
CA PHE A 451 6.87 26.07 -1.56
C PHE A 451 7.11 27.32 -2.41
N MET A 452 6.86 28.53 -1.89
CA MET A 452 6.95 29.76 -2.70
C MET A 452 8.37 30.32 -2.75
N GLY A 453 9.10 30.21 -1.64
CA GLY A 453 10.43 30.80 -1.45
C GLY A 453 10.36 32.24 -0.97
N GLU A 454 11.43 32.68 -0.31
CA GLU A 454 11.59 34.05 0.17
C GLU A 454 12.96 34.61 -0.16
N LEU A 455 13.00 35.93 -0.23
CA LEU A 455 14.16 36.73 -0.56
C LEU A 455 14.56 37.52 0.67
N GLU A 456 15.82 37.39 1.06
CA GLU A 456 16.43 38.18 2.11
C GLU A 456 17.84 38.56 1.68
N ASN A 457 18.19 39.85 1.77
CA ASN A 457 19.51 40.35 1.37
C ASN A 457 19.88 39.91 -0.06
N GLN A 458 20.93 39.08 -0.21
CA GLN A 458 21.43 38.51 -1.47
C GLN A 458 21.12 37.01 -1.61
N GLU A 459 20.28 36.46 -0.74
CA GLU A 459 20.00 35.03 -0.64
C GLU A 459 18.53 34.69 -0.88
N VAL A 460 18.32 33.43 -1.31
CA VAL A 460 17.00 32.81 -1.44
C VAL A 460 16.84 31.75 -0.37
N HIS A 461 15.84 31.93 0.50
CA HIS A 461 15.47 31.00 1.55
C HIS A 461 14.27 30.15 1.11
N GLY A 462 14.22 28.90 1.60
CA GLY A 462 13.13 27.99 1.24
C GLY A 462 13.12 27.61 -0.25
N LEU A 463 11.95 27.56 -0.89
CA LEU A 463 11.79 27.20 -2.32
C LEU A 463 12.33 25.79 -2.65
N HIS A 464 11.60 24.78 -2.18
CA HIS A 464 11.94 23.35 -2.30
C HIS A 464 10.95 22.56 -3.17
N ASN A 465 10.13 23.25 -3.97
CA ASN A 465 9.15 22.63 -4.86
C ASN A 465 9.51 22.80 -6.35
N TRP A 466 9.57 21.69 -7.08
CA TRP A 466 9.99 21.70 -8.49
C TRP A 466 8.98 22.39 -9.43
N ILE A 467 7.68 22.39 -9.09
CA ILE A 467 6.66 23.05 -9.90
C ILE A 467 6.83 24.57 -9.81
N ARG A 468 7.12 25.10 -8.61
CA ARG A 468 7.45 26.51 -8.42
C ARG A 468 8.74 26.89 -9.16
N LEU A 469 9.78 26.06 -9.11
CA LEU A 469 11.00 26.29 -9.90
C LEU A 469 10.68 26.41 -11.39
N ALA A 470 9.92 25.46 -11.94
CA ALA A 470 9.58 25.46 -13.36
C ALA A 470 8.74 26.67 -13.76
N TYR A 471 7.82 27.10 -12.90
CA TYR A 471 7.07 28.34 -13.10
C TYR A 471 8.00 29.55 -13.20
N LEU A 472 8.91 29.72 -12.23
CA LEU A 472 9.84 30.86 -12.21
C LEU A 472 10.84 30.83 -13.37
N GLU A 473 11.31 29.65 -13.81
CA GLU A 473 12.12 29.53 -15.03
C GLU A 473 11.32 29.93 -16.26
N SER A 474 10.04 29.55 -16.33
CA SER A 474 9.19 29.82 -17.49
C SER A 474 8.99 31.31 -17.75
N ILE A 475 8.89 32.11 -16.68
CA ILE A 475 8.76 33.57 -16.74
C ILE A 475 10.11 34.31 -16.71
N GLY A 476 11.23 33.59 -16.66
CA GLY A 476 12.58 34.17 -16.68
C GLY A 476 13.07 34.77 -15.35
N ALA A 477 12.30 34.63 -14.27
CA ALA A 477 12.67 35.14 -12.94
C ALA A 477 13.76 34.28 -12.26
N LEU A 478 13.83 32.99 -12.62
CA LEU A 478 14.82 32.05 -12.09
C LEU A 478 15.80 31.61 -13.17
N LYS A 479 17.10 31.67 -12.82
CA LYS A 479 18.22 31.20 -13.65
C LYS A 479 18.90 30.03 -12.96
N TYR A 480 18.82 28.85 -13.58
CA TYR A 480 19.52 27.65 -13.12
C TYR A 480 21.04 27.82 -13.26
N SER A 481 21.79 27.36 -12.25
CA SER A 481 23.26 27.49 -12.20
C SER A 481 24.00 26.16 -12.26
N GLY A 482 23.28 25.03 -12.32
CA GLY A 482 23.86 23.68 -12.34
C GLY A 482 23.42 22.81 -11.16
N PHE A 483 23.68 21.51 -11.28
CA PHE A 483 23.35 20.54 -10.25
C PHE A 483 24.49 20.42 -9.24
N VAL A 484 24.13 20.12 -8.00
CA VAL A 484 25.06 19.82 -6.90
C VAL A 484 25.03 18.30 -6.64
N ILE A 485 23.83 17.73 -6.49
CA ILE A 485 23.63 16.29 -6.29
C ILE A 485 22.44 15.85 -7.13
N GLN A 486 22.61 14.75 -7.86
CA GLN A 486 21.52 14.05 -8.54
C GLN A 486 21.36 12.65 -7.96
N ARG A 487 20.10 12.23 -7.74
CA ARG A 487 19.74 10.86 -7.40
C ARG A 487 18.65 10.41 -8.37
N LYS A 488 19.07 9.77 -9.46
CA LYS A 488 18.19 9.29 -10.55
C LYS A 488 17.14 10.37 -10.92
N ASP A 489 15.87 9.97 -10.95
CA ASP A 489 14.71 10.81 -11.14
C ASP A 489 13.94 11.05 -9.82
N SER A 490 14.58 10.82 -8.65
CA SER A 490 13.97 10.99 -7.33
C SER A 490 14.19 12.40 -6.78
N THR A 491 15.43 12.86 -6.70
CA THR A 491 15.77 14.15 -6.09
C THR A 491 16.90 14.83 -6.83
N ALA A 492 16.83 16.16 -6.86
CA ALA A 492 17.88 17.02 -7.38
C ALA A 492 18.19 18.11 -6.36
N SER A 493 19.45 18.18 -5.93
CA SER A 493 20.00 19.36 -5.27
C SER A 493 20.63 20.26 -6.32
N ILE A 494 20.13 21.48 -6.44
CA ILE A 494 20.51 22.42 -7.50
C ILE A 494 20.92 23.77 -6.91
N ARG A 495 21.70 24.53 -7.68
CA ARG A 495 21.97 25.94 -7.43
C ARG A 495 21.24 26.78 -8.46
N PHE A 496 20.72 27.92 -8.05
CA PHE A 496 20.05 28.87 -8.95
C PHE A 496 20.09 30.29 -8.41
N LYS A 497 19.73 31.25 -9.26
CA LYS A 497 19.41 32.62 -8.86
C LYS A 497 17.95 32.91 -9.11
N TRP A 498 17.27 33.58 -8.18
CA TRP A 498 15.92 34.10 -8.35
C TRP A 498 15.94 35.61 -8.11
N ASN A 499 15.53 36.38 -9.12
CA ASN A 499 15.61 37.85 -9.10
C ASN A 499 17.01 38.38 -8.73
N GLY A 500 18.05 37.70 -9.21
CA GLY A 500 19.46 38.06 -8.95
C GLY A 500 20.05 37.51 -7.65
N LYS A 501 19.21 37.16 -6.67
CA LYS A 501 19.62 36.60 -5.37
C LYS A 501 19.95 35.11 -5.49
N THR A 502 20.90 34.62 -4.71
CA THR A 502 21.47 33.27 -4.87
C THR A 502 20.84 32.27 -3.92
N LYS A 503 20.46 31.09 -4.44
CA LYS A 503 20.26 29.88 -3.65
C LYS A 503 21.45 28.95 -3.82
N HIS A 504 22.29 28.82 -2.79
CA HIS A 504 23.52 28.02 -2.87
C HIS A 504 23.26 26.54 -3.13
N THR A 505 22.25 25.96 -2.44
CA THR A 505 21.76 24.60 -2.62
C THR A 505 20.28 24.53 -2.26
N GLY A 506 19.43 24.07 -3.18
CA GLY A 506 18.03 23.71 -2.94
C GLY A 506 17.75 22.31 -3.45
N THR A 507 17.24 21.43 -2.60
CA THR A 507 16.82 20.08 -3.00
C THR A 507 15.33 20.04 -3.24
N VAL A 508 14.91 19.38 -4.32
CA VAL A 508 13.51 19.15 -4.66
C VAL A 508 13.21 17.66 -4.88
N LEU A 509 11.96 17.26 -4.62
CA LEU A 509 11.45 15.94 -5.02
C LEU A 509 11.02 16.01 -6.49
N LEU A 510 11.65 15.25 -7.37
CA LEU A 510 11.40 15.34 -8.80
C LEU A 510 10.08 14.67 -9.19
N GLY A 511 9.20 15.46 -9.79
CA GLY A 511 7.91 15.00 -10.30
C GLY A 511 6.85 14.76 -9.23
N SER A 512 7.09 15.07 -7.96
CA SER A 512 6.07 14.95 -6.89
C SER A 512 4.90 15.91 -7.13
N SER A 513 3.72 15.58 -6.61
CA SER A 513 2.62 16.54 -6.52
C SER A 513 2.75 17.45 -5.29
N PRO A 514 2.09 18.63 -5.27
CA PRO A 514 2.08 19.50 -4.09
C PRO A 514 1.56 18.79 -2.82
N GLU A 515 0.52 17.96 -2.95
CA GLU A 515 -0.05 17.21 -1.83
C GLU A 515 0.90 16.14 -1.28
N LEU A 516 1.75 15.54 -2.13
CA LEU A 516 2.76 14.57 -1.69
C LEU A 516 3.88 15.25 -0.89
N ASP A 517 4.39 16.38 -1.37
CA ASP A 517 5.37 17.19 -0.63
C ASP A 517 4.79 17.58 0.73
N MET A 518 3.58 18.16 0.76
CA MET A 518 2.91 18.56 2.00
C MET A 518 2.71 17.39 2.96
N ALA A 519 2.27 16.22 2.47
CA ALA A 519 2.05 15.03 3.27
C ALA A 519 3.34 14.53 3.92
N ILE A 520 4.39 14.33 3.13
CA ILE A 520 5.68 13.79 3.63
C ILE A 520 6.29 14.74 4.65
N TYR A 521 6.31 16.04 4.35
CA TYR A 521 6.89 17.03 5.24
C TYR A 521 6.11 17.14 6.55
N THR A 522 4.78 17.08 6.49
CA THR A 522 3.93 17.06 7.69
C THR A 522 4.19 15.82 8.52
N ILE A 523 4.20 14.62 7.91
CA ILE A 523 4.47 13.36 8.62
C ILE A 523 5.83 13.42 9.30
N CYS A 524 6.87 13.81 8.56
CA CYS A 524 8.23 13.89 9.09
C CYS A 524 8.35 14.89 10.23
N TYR A 525 7.70 16.04 10.13
CA TYR A 525 7.62 17.01 11.21
C TYR A 525 7.00 16.43 12.49
N ILE A 526 5.95 15.62 12.36
CA ILE A 526 5.24 15.02 13.51
C ILE A 526 6.01 13.84 14.12
N VAL A 527 6.55 12.94 13.29
CA VAL A 527 7.16 11.68 13.78
C VAL A 527 8.61 11.85 14.26
N ARG A 528 9.27 12.95 13.88
CA ARG A 528 10.68 13.24 14.20
C ARG A 528 10.84 14.70 14.64
N PRO A 529 10.24 15.09 15.79
CA PRO A 529 10.42 16.43 16.34
C PRO A 529 11.88 16.64 16.79
N LYS A 530 12.30 17.92 16.93
CA LYS A 530 13.64 18.35 17.36
C LYS A 530 14.78 18.12 16.35
N ASN A 531 14.54 18.46 15.07
CA ASN A 531 15.55 18.48 14.01
C ASN A 531 16.19 17.11 13.68
N GLN A 532 15.51 16.01 13.97
CA GLN A 532 15.98 14.68 13.57
C GLN A 532 15.65 14.40 12.10
N ASP A 533 16.56 13.74 11.39
CA ASP A 533 16.34 13.34 10.00
C ASP A 533 15.23 12.29 9.91
N CYS A 534 14.20 12.58 9.14
CA CYS A 534 13.16 11.62 8.77
C CYS A 534 13.51 10.97 7.43
N LYS A 535 13.81 9.67 7.40
CA LYS A 535 14.19 8.95 6.17
C LYS A 535 12.97 8.27 5.52
N PHE A 536 12.85 8.35 4.21
CA PHE A 536 11.84 7.64 3.42
C PHE A 536 12.35 7.28 2.03
N PHE A 537 11.68 6.37 1.32
CA PHE A 537 12.02 6.02 -0.06
C PHE A 537 11.10 6.71 -1.08
N TYR A 538 11.70 7.43 -2.02
CA TYR A 538 11.02 8.05 -3.16
C TYR A 538 11.64 7.57 -4.46
N LYS A 539 10.83 6.97 -5.35
CA LYS A 539 11.28 6.43 -6.65
C LYS A 539 12.53 5.53 -6.55
N GLY A 540 12.57 4.69 -5.52
CA GLY A 540 13.66 3.75 -5.30
C GLY A 540 14.94 4.37 -4.72
N CYS A 541 14.92 5.64 -4.30
CA CYS A 541 16.04 6.26 -3.59
C CYS A 541 15.61 6.71 -2.19
N GLU A 542 16.52 6.57 -1.24
CA GLU A 542 16.39 7.16 0.08
C GLU A 542 16.41 8.69 -0.04
N VAL A 543 15.52 9.32 0.69
CA VAL A 543 15.43 10.76 0.88
C VAL A 543 15.32 11.01 2.38
N LYS A 544 16.11 11.95 2.88
CA LYS A 544 16.02 12.43 4.26
C LYS A 544 15.20 13.72 4.25
N VAL A 545 14.37 13.97 5.26
CA VAL A 545 13.62 15.23 5.42
C VAL A 545 14.08 15.88 6.70
N LYS A 546 14.44 17.14 6.59
CA LYS A 546 14.69 18.02 7.73
C LYS A 546 13.44 18.85 7.99
N ALA A 547 13.11 19.04 9.26
CA ALA A 547 12.03 19.90 9.68
C ALA A 547 12.48 20.72 10.89
N TYR A 548 12.20 22.02 10.86
CA TYR A 548 12.56 23.01 11.85
C TYR A 548 11.29 23.68 12.38
N GLU A 549 11.27 23.95 13.68
CA GLU A 549 10.17 24.64 14.35
C GLU A 549 10.60 25.98 14.92
N ILE A 550 9.64 26.91 15.03
CA ILE A 550 9.82 28.18 15.72
C ILE A 550 8.71 28.35 16.76
N TYR A 551 9.06 28.93 17.91
CA TYR A 551 8.11 29.26 18.98
C TYR A 551 7.80 30.76 18.94
N ARG A 552 6.52 31.10 18.75
CA ARG A 552 6.03 32.49 18.72
C ARG A 552 4.71 32.59 19.47
N HIS A 553 4.58 33.59 20.34
CA HIS A 553 3.35 33.85 21.12
C HIS A 553 2.77 32.60 21.83
N GLY A 554 3.64 31.78 22.44
CA GLY A 554 3.23 30.56 23.14
C GLY A 554 2.75 29.42 22.24
N ARG A 555 2.90 29.54 20.91
CA ARG A 555 2.56 28.52 19.93
C ARG A 555 3.78 28.06 19.15
N ARG A 556 3.74 26.80 18.74
CA ARG A 556 4.76 26.14 17.93
C ARG A 556 4.34 26.14 16.47
N HIS A 557 5.23 26.59 15.59
CA HIS A 557 4.99 26.68 14.16
C HIS A 557 6.03 25.85 13.41
N LEU A 558 5.62 25.17 12.34
CA LEU A 558 6.54 24.61 11.37
C LEU A 558 7.20 25.79 10.64
N SER A 559 8.52 25.94 10.79
CA SER A 559 9.25 27.06 10.20
C SER A 559 9.83 26.72 8.83
N SER A 560 10.46 25.56 8.73
CA SER A 560 11.11 25.11 7.49
C SER A 560 11.10 23.60 7.42
N THR A 561 10.92 23.06 6.22
CA THR A 561 11.08 21.63 5.98
C THR A 561 11.41 21.38 4.53
N PHE A 562 12.36 20.47 4.29
CA PHE A 562 12.86 20.22 2.95
C PHE A 562 13.54 18.85 2.86
N PRO A 563 13.59 18.27 1.64
CA PRO A 563 14.27 17.01 1.43
C PRO A 563 15.77 17.23 1.33
N THR A 564 16.55 16.21 1.62
CA THR A 564 17.96 16.08 1.26
C THR A 564 18.18 14.70 0.65
N PRO A 565 19.07 14.56 -0.34
CA PRO A 565 19.34 13.26 -0.95
C PRO A 565 19.90 12.28 0.09
N GLY A 566 19.35 11.07 0.16
CA GLY A 566 19.93 9.97 0.93
C GLY A 566 21.13 9.34 0.21
N GLU A 567 21.72 8.35 0.87
CA GLU A 567 22.92 7.66 0.40
C GLU A 567 22.59 6.43 -0.46
N VAL A 568 21.40 5.86 -0.27
CA VAL A 568 21.01 4.58 -0.87
C VAL A 568 20.00 4.79 -2.01
N CYS A 569 20.24 4.17 -3.15
CA CYS A 569 19.24 3.97 -4.21
C CYS A 569 19.20 2.49 -4.60
N SER A 570 18.03 1.86 -4.58
CA SER A 570 17.88 0.47 -5.01
C SER A 570 18.15 0.33 -6.51
N LEU A 571 19.03 -0.62 -6.85
CA LEU A 571 19.36 -1.00 -8.24
C LEU A 571 18.31 -2.01 -8.73
N HIS A 572 17.25 -1.56 -9.38
CA HIS A 572 16.55 -2.46 -10.31
C HIS A 572 17.45 -2.66 -11.53
N SER A 573 18.00 -3.86 -11.65
CA SER A 573 18.79 -4.29 -12.82
C SER A 573 17.94 -4.26 -14.09
N ASN A 574 18.34 -3.41 -15.04
CA ASN A 574 18.00 -3.62 -16.45
C ASN A 574 18.77 -4.86 -16.93
N LYS A 575 18.26 -6.06 -16.67
CA LYS A 575 18.64 -7.25 -17.44
C LYS A 575 17.90 -7.20 -18.76
N ASN A 576 18.43 -6.43 -19.70
CA ASN A 576 18.27 -6.60 -21.14
C ASN A 576 19.35 -5.77 -21.83
N ASN A 577 20.55 -6.33 -21.88
CA ASN A 577 21.52 -5.97 -22.91
C ASN A 577 22.23 -7.26 -23.33
N PRO A 578 21.97 -7.80 -24.53
CA PRO A 578 22.71 -8.95 -25.01
C PRO A 578 24.16 -8.51 -25.20
N ARG A 579 25.08 -9.28 -24.60
CA ARG A 579 26.52 -9.12 -24.76
C ARG A 579 26.85 -9.04 -26.25
N ARG A 580 27.46 -7.93 -26.69
CA ARG A 580 28.30 -7.94 -27.88
C ARG A 580 29.64 -8.57 -27.48
N SER A 581 29.86 -9.77 -27.97
CA SER A 581 31.17 -10.36 -28.18
C SER A 581 31.96 -9.49 -29.16
N GLY A 582 33.16 -9.11 -28.74
CA GLY A 582 34.23 -8.51 -29.52
C GLY A 582 35.51 -8.73 -28.74
#